data_AF-A0AA51JPU0-F1
#
_entry.id   AF-A0AA51JPU0-F1
#
_cell.length_a   1.000
_cell.length_b   1.000
_cell.length_c   1.000
_cell.angle_alpha   90.00
_cell.angle_beta   90.00
_cell.angle_gamma   90.00
#
_symmetry.space_group_name_H-M   'P 1'
#
loop_
_entity.id
_entity.type
_entity.pdbx_description
1 polymer ?
#
loop_
_entity_poly.entity_id
_entity_poly.type
_entity_poly.pdbx_seq_one_letter_code
_entity_poly.pdbx_strand_id
1 'polypeptide(L)' 'PSQADVEVFEQVGKAPAASLPHALRWYNQIASYAAGERKAWGQGVNPLSAG' A
#
# COMPACT_ATOMS: atom_id res chain seq x y z
N PRO A 1 -0.96 -6.13 0.41
CA PRO A 1 -1.49 -4.76 0.46
C PRO A 1 -2.98 -4.74 0.08
N SER A 2 -3.76 -3.90 0.75
CA SER A 2 -5.22 -3.77 0.65
C SER A 2 -5.60 -2.28 0.67
N GLN A 3 -6.90 -1.95 0.56
CA GLN A 3 -7.37 -0.56 0.71
C GLN A 3 -7.05 0.04 2.08
N ALA A 4 -7.04 -0.77 3.14
CA ALA A 4 -6.65 -0.31 4.47
C ALA A 4 -5.18 0.18 4.49
N ASP A 5 -4.29 -0.47 3.74
CA ASP A 5 -2.90 0.00 3.63
C ASP A 5 -2.81 1.34 2.90
N VAL A 6 -3.66 1.58 1.91
CA VAL A 6 -3.70 2.87 1.18
C VAL A 6 -4.18 3.99 2.09
N GLU A 7 -5.27 3.76 2.82
CA GLU A 7 -5.83 4.74 3.75
C GLU A 7 -4.81 5.12 4.84
N VAL A 8 -4.17 4.12 5.46
CA VAL A 8 -3.13 4.37 6.47
C VAL A 8 -1.90 5.04 5.85
N PHE A 9 -1.50 4.68 4.63
CA PHE A 9 -0.36 5.30 3.96
C PHE A 9 -0.60 6.79 3.68
N GLU A 10 -1.81 7.16 3.25
CA GLU A 10 -2.23 8.54 3.04
C GLU A 10 -2.28 9.34 4.35
N GLN A 11 -2.79 8.73 5.43
CA GLN A 11 -2.81 9.37 6.76
C GLN A 11 -1.40 9.58 7.33
N VAL A 12 -0.48 8.64 7.10
CA VAL A 12 0.92 8.76 7.53
C VAL A 12 1.63 9.88 6.74
N GLY A 13 1.36 9.99 5.43
CA GLY A 13 1.72 11.12 4.56
C GLY A 13 3.23 11.28 4.25
N LYS A 14 4.12 10.89 5.17
CA LYS A 14 5.58 10.97 5.03
C LYS A 14 6.27 9.77 5.65
N ALA A 15 7.50 9.50 5.23
CA ALA A 15 8.28 8.37 5.75
C ALA A 15 8.37 8.40 7.29
N PRO A 16 8.01 7.30 7.98
CA PRO A 16 8.18 7.17 9.42
C PRO A 16 9.66 7.25 9.85
N ALA A 17 9.90 7.53 11.13
CA ALA A 17 11.25 7.56 11.68
C ALA A 17 11.97 6.21 11.55
N ALA A 18 13.28 6.23 11.33
CA ALA A 18 14.10 5.01 11.22
C ALA A 18 14.12 4.15 12.50
N SER A 19 13.76 4.75 13.65
CA SER A 19 13.54 4.04 14.92
C SER A 19 12.29 3.14 14.92
N LEU A 20 11.40 3.26 13.92
CA LEU A 20 10.23 2.43 13.70
C LEU A 20 10.46 1.51 12.49
N PRO A 21 11.35 0.50 12.59
CA PRO A 21 11.85 -0.25 11.44
C PRO A 21 10.73 -0.96 10.66
N HIS A 22 9.71 -1.48 11.36
CA HIS A 22 8.58 -2.15 10.72
C HIS A 22 7.68 -1.18 9.96
N ALA A 23 7.40 0.00 10.54
CA ALA A 23 6.59 1.03 9.91
C ALA A 23 7.30 1.63 8.70
N LEU A 24 8.60 1.90 8.80
CA LEU A 24 9.40 2.40 7.68
C LEU A 24 9.50 1.36 6.56
N ARG A 25 9.73 0.09 6.89
CA ARG A 25 9.74 -1.01 5.91
C ARG A 25 8.40 -1.10 5.17
N TRP A 26 7.28 -1.09 5.91
CA TRP A 26 5.95 -1.12 5.31
C TRP A 26 5.68 0.13 4.46
N TYR A 27 6.01 1.33 4.95
CA TYR A 27 5.83 2.57 4.19
C TYR A 27 6.59 2.53 2.85
N ASN A 28 7.85 2.10 2.88
CA ASN A 28 8.66 1.95 1.66
C ASN A 28 8.08 0.90 0.71
N GLN A 29 7.54 -0.20 1.25
CA GLN A 29 6.86 -1.22 0.45
C GLN A 29 5.59 -0.66 -0.21
N ILE A 30 4.76 0.11 0.49
CA ILE A 30 3.55 0.69 -0.12
C ILE A 30 3.90 1.83 -1.09
N ALA A 31 4.94 2.62 -0.79
CA ALA A 31 5.43 3.71 -1.63
C ALA A 31 6.02 3.23 -2.96
N SER A 32 6.53 1.99 -3.04
CA SER A 32 7.10 1.46 -4.28
C SER A 32 6.07 1.14 -5.36
N TYR A 33 4.77 1.08 -5.02
CA TYR A 33 3.70 0.84 -5.97
C TYR A 33 3.20 2.15 -6.59
N ALA A 34 2.87 2.11 -7.88
CA ALA A 34 2.26 3.23 -8.56
C ALA A 34 0.87 3.55 -7.97
N ALA A 35 0.42 4.80 -8.10
CA ALA A 35 -0.89 5.22 -7.61
C ALA A 35 -2.05 4.40 -8.23
N GLY A 36 -1.93 4.00 -9.50
CA GLY A 36 -2.92 3.15 -10.16
C GLY A 36 -3.00 1.74 -9.56
N GLU A 37 -1.87 1.14 -9.22
CA GLU A 37 -1.82 -0.19 -8.59
C GLU A 37 -2.45 -0.16 -7.20
N ARG A 38 -2.15 0.88 -6.41
CA ARG A 38 -2.72 1.07 -5.08
C ARG A 38 -4.25 1.21 -5.12
N LYS A 39 -4.78 1.93 -6.11
CA LYS A 39 -6.24 2.02 -6.34
C LYS A 39 -6.88 0.68 -6.71
N ALA A 40 -6.15 -0.18 -7.44
CA ALA A 40 -6.67 -1.47 -7.88
C ALA A 40 -6.79 -2.53 -6.75
N TRP A 41 -6.09 -2.35 -5.61
CA TRP A 41 -6.09 -3.33 -4.51
C TRP A 41 -7.44 -3.55 -3.84
N GLY A 42 -8.40 -2.63 -3.99
CA GLY A 42 -9.76 -2.77 -3.48
C GLY A 42 -10.72 -3.49 -4.43
N GLN A 43 -10.32 -3.69 -5.68
CA GLN A 43 -11.22 -4.15 -6.73
C GLN A 43 -11.40 -5.67 -6.74
N GLY A 44 -10.77 -6.41 -5.81
CA GLY A 44 -10.93 -7.85 -5.73
C GLY A 44 -10.67 -8.56 -7.06
N VAL A 45 -9.77 -8.01 -7.89
CA VAL A 45 -9.41 -8.59 -9.17
C VAL A 45 -8.70 -9.91 -8.91
N ASN A 46 -9.50 -10.96 -8.82
CA ASN A 46 -9.02 -12.32 -8.87
C ASN A 46 -8.49 -12.52 -10.29
N PRO A 47 -7.19 -12.74 -10.49
CA PRO A 47 -6.62 -12.93 -11.82
C PRO A 47 -7.20 -14.16 -12.54
N LEU A 48 -7.96 -15.00 -11.84
CA LEU A 48 -8.66 -16.17 -12.38
C LEU A 48 -10.12 -15.91 -12.79
N SER A 49 -10.66 -14.71 -12.56
CA SER A 49 -12.04 -14.35 -12.94
C SER A 49 -12.18 -13.96 -14.42
N ALA A 50 -11.07 -13.87 -15.16
CA ALA A 50 -11.05 -13.51 -16.58
C ALA A 50 -11.06 -14.74 -17.52
N GLY A 51 -11.45 -15.91 -17.01
CA GLY A 51 -11.54 -17.17 -17.76
C GLY A 51 -12.94 -17.48 -18.25
#